data_AF-A0A7C5QN71-F1
#
_entry.id   AF-A0A7C5QN71-F1
#
_cell.length_a   1.000
_cell.length_b   1.000
_cell.length_c   1.000
_cell.angle_alpha   90.00
_cell.angle_beta   90.00
_cell.angle_gamma   90.00
#
_symmetry.space_group_name_H-M   'P 1'
#
loop_
_entity.id
_entity.type
_entity.pdbx_description
1 polymer ?
#
loop_
_entity_poly.entity_id
_entity_poly.type
_entity_poly.pdbx_seq_one_letter_code
_entity_poly.pdbx_strand_id
1 'polypeptide(L)' 'SGLDEDLRTILILREMESLSYEEIAEVLNIEMGTVKSRLSRARSIFYDRFKNFVSQKGRR' A
#
# COMPACT_ATOMS: atom_id res chain seq x y z
N SER A 1 12.96 -6.32 6.39
CA SER A 1 12.15 -5.12 6.67
C SER A 1 11.17 -4.88 5.52
N GLY A 2 9.92 -5.33 5.68
CA GLY A 2 8.85 -5.22 4.68
C GLY A 2 8.13 -3.86 4.72
N LEU A 3 6.97 -3.76 4.09
CA LEU A 3 5.98 -2.75 4.47
C LEU A 3 5.52 -3.04 5.91
N ASP A 4 5.28 -1.98 6.69
CA ASP A 4 4.59 -2.11 7.97
C ASP A 4 3.23 -2.78 7.76
N GLU A 5 2.76 -3.53 8.75
CA GLU A 5 1.57 -4.36 8.62
C GLU A 5 0.35 -3.55 8.17
N ASP A 6 0.10 -2.41 8.80
CA ASP A 6 -0.96 -1.47 8.44
C ASP A 6 -0.89 -0.99 6.98
N LEU A 7 0.32 -0.72 6.48
CA LEU A 7 0.53 -0.24 5.11
C LEU A 7 0.36 -1.35 4.09
N ARG A 8 0.71 -2.58 4.44
CA ARG A 8 0.47 -3.76 3.60
C ARG A 8 -1.01 -4.11 3.56
N THR A 9 -1.68 -4.14 4.71
CA THR A 9 -3.11 -4.48 4.81
C THR A 9 -3.94 -3.51 3.99
N ILE A 10 -3.69 -2.20 4.11
CA ILE A 10 -4.46 -1.21 3.34
C ILE A 10 -4.23 -1.32 1.82
N LEU A 11 -3.01 -1.68 1.41
CA LEU A 11 -2.67 -1.88 0.00
C LEU A 11 -3.35 -3.13 -0.57
N ILE A 12 -3.43 -4.22 0.20
CA ILE A 12 -4.15 -5.45 -0.20
C ILE A 12 -5.64 -5.16 -0.36
N LEU A 13 -6.26 -4.55 0.64
CA LEU A 13 -7.69 -4.22 0.58
C LEU A 13 -8.02 -3.33 -0.63
N ARG A 14 -7.13 -2.39 -0.98
CA ARG A 14 -7.36 -1.52 -2.12
C ARG A 14 -7.06 -2.17 -3.47
N GLU A 15 -5.90 -2.79 -3.62
CA GLU A 15 -5.38 -3.19 -4.94
C GLU A 15 -5.72 -4.65 -5.30
N MET A 16 -5.99 -5.51 -4.31
CA MET A 16 -6.34 -6.92 -4.53
C MET A 16 -7.84 -7.15 -4.32
N GLU A 17 -8.39 -6.63 -3.22
CA GLU A 17 -9.83 -6.78 -2.90
C GLU A 17 -10.69 -5.68 -3.54
N SER A 18 -10.09 -4.68 -4.18
CA SER A 18 -10.77 -3.59 -4.91
C SER A 18 -11.76 -2.76 -4.07
N LEU A 19 -11.60 -2.73 -2.75
CA LEU A 19 -12.46 -1.95 -1.87
C LEU A 19 -12.33 -0.43 -2.11
N SER A 20 -13.45 0.27 -1.97
CA SER A 20 -13.49 1.73 -1.90
C SER A 20 -12.75 2.26 -0.66
N TYR A 21 -12.44 3.55 -0.64
CA TYR A 21 -11.74 4.12 0.51
C TYR A 21 -12.65 4.12 1.75
N GLU A 22 -13.95 4.29 1.52
CA GLU A 22 -15.02 4.24 2.50
C GLU A 22 -15.14 2.84 3.12
N GLU A 23 -15.21 1.79 2.31
CA GLU A 23 -15.22 0.40 2.81
C GLU A 23 -13.94 0.05 3.59
N ILE A 24 -12.79 0.56 3.15
CA ILE A 24 -11.53 0.37 3.87
C ILE A 24 -11.55 1.07 5.23
N ALA A 25 -12.08 2.29 5.28
CA ALA A 25 -12.23 3.05 6.52
C ALA A 25 -13.12 2.30 7.53
N GLU A 26 -14.22 1.72 7.04
CA GLU A 26 -15.13 0.91 7.85
C GLU A 26 -14.49 -0.40 8.32
N VAL A 27 -13.88 -1.18 7.41
CA VAL A 27 -13.24 -2.47 7.72
C VAL A 27 -12.12 -2.32 8.74
N LEU A 28 -11.31 -1.28 8.61
CA LEU A 28 -10.17 -1.03 9.49
C LEU A 28 -10.50 -0.16 10.70
N ASN A 29 -11.73 0.38 10.78
CA ASN A 29 -12.17 1.32 11.80
C ASN A 29 -11.21 2.53 11.95
N ILE A 30 -10.91 3.19 10.83
CA ILE A 30 -10.02 4.36 10.76
C ILE A 30 -10.63 5.48 9.92
N GLU A 31 -10.18 6.71 10.15
CA GLU A 31 -10.60 7.88 9.38
C GLU A 31 -10.23 7.78 7.89
N MET A 32 -11.09 8.34 7.03
CA MET A 32 -10.83 8.46 5.58
C MET A 32 -9.52 9.20 5.26
N GLY A 33 -9.13 10.18 6.08
CA GLY A 33 -7.84 10.86 5.97
C GLY A 33 -6.65 9.93 6.25
N THR A 34 -6.82 8.99 7.19
CA THR A 34 -5.85 7.94 7.51
C THR A 34 -5.74 6.94 6.36
N VAL A 35 -6.87 6.57 5.73
CA VAL A 35 -6.86 5.70 4.54
C VAL A 35 -6.02 6.31 3.42
N LYS A 36 -6.29 7.57 3.07
CA LYS A 36 -5.57 8.29 2.01
C LYS A 36 -4.07 8.41 2.29
N SER A 37 -3.70 8.81 3.50
CA SER A 37 -2.29 8.99 3.88
C SER A 37 -1.52 7.66 3.94
N ARG A 38 -2.13 6.60 4.48
CA ARG A 38 -1.53 5.25 4.50
C ARG A 38 -1.38 4.67 3.09
N LEU A 39 -2.39 4.80 2.22
CA LEU A 39 -2.29 4.34 0.83
C LEU A 39 -1.19 5.08 0.05
N SER A 40 -1.11 6.41 0.20
CA SER A 40 -0.05 7.21 -0.42
C SER A 40 1.34 6.71 0.01
N ARG A 41 1.54 6.51 1.32
CA ARG A 41 2.80 6.01 1.87
C ARG A 41 3.11 4.58 1.41
N ALA A 42 2.13 3.69 1.43
CA ALA A 42 2.28 2.30 1.00
C ALA A 42 2.71 2.22 -0.48
N ARG A 43 2.05 2.99 -1.36
CA ARG A 43 2.37 3.06 -2.79
C ARG A 43 3.76 3.63 -3.05
N SER A 44 4.17 4.68 -2.32
CA SER A 44 5.53 5.23 -2.45
C SER A 44 6.59 4.18 -2.10
N ILE A 45 6.44 3.49 -0.97
CA ILE A 45 7.39 2.45 -0.55
C ILE A 45 7.40 1.28 -1.55
N PHE A 46 6.23 0.87 -2.03
CA PHE A 46 6.10 -0.17 -3.05
C PHE A 46 6.84 0.23 -4.34
N TYR A 47 6.61 1.44 -4.83
CA TYR A 47 7.24 1.96 -6.05
C TYR A 47 8.76 2.00 -5.92
N ASP A 48 9.29 2.53 -4.81
CA ASP A 48 10.74 2.60 -4.59
C ASP A 48 11.38 1.20 -4.59
N ARG A 49 10.72 0.23 -3.96
CA ARG A 49 11.18 -1.16 -3.95
C ARG A 49 11.08 -1.80 -5.33
N PHE A 50 9.97 -1.57 -6.04
CA PHE A 50 9.77 -2.09 -7.38
C PHE A 50 10.84 -1.56 -8.33
N LYS A 51 11.14 -0.27 -8.29
CA LYS A 51 12.22 0.35 -9.06
C LYS A 51 13.57 -0.31 -8.76
N ASN A 52 13.91 -0.47 -7.48
CA ASN A 52 15.16 -1.14 -7.08
C ASN A 52 15.21 -2.61 -7.52
N PHE A 53 14.08 -3.32 -7.49
CA PHE A 53 13.98 -4.70 -7.96
C PHE A 53 14.21 -4.80 -9.47
N VAL A 54 13.52 -3.96 -10.25
CA VAL A 54 13.67 -3.92 -11.71
C VAL A 54 15.09 -3.52 -12.10
N SER A 55 15.69 -2.52 -11.44
CA SER A 55 17.07 -2.10 -11.69
C SER A 55 18.11 -3.18 -11.35
N GLN A 56 17.86 -4.04 -10.35
CA GLN A 56 18.74 -5.17 -10.04
C GLN A 56 18.59 -6.31 -11.04
N LYS A 57 17.36 -6.60 -11.48
CA LYS A 57 17.08 -7.69 -12.42
C LYS A 57 17.54 -7.37 -13.84
N GLY A 58 17.51 -6.11 -14.25
CA GLY A 58 18.05 -5.66 -15.55
C GLY A 58 19.59 -5.61 -15.63
N ARG A 59 20.30 -5.85 -14.52
CA ARG A 59 21.77 -5.99 -14.48
C ARG A 59 22.25 -7.46 -14.47
N ARG A 60 21.32 -8.41 -14.54
CA ARG A 60 21.58 -9.85 -14.62
C ARG A 60 21.27 -10.38 -16.00
#